data_AF-A0A8J2Q7X9-F1
#
_entry.id   AF-A0A8J2Q7X9-F1
#
_cell.length_a   1.000
_cell.length_b   1.000
_cell.length_c   1.000
_cell.angle_alpha   90.00
_cell.angle_beta   90.00
_cell.angle_gamma   90.00
#
_symmetry.space_group_name_H-M   'P 1'
#
loop_
_entity.id
_entity.type
_entity.pdbx_description
1 polymer ?
#
loop_
_entity_poly.entity_id
_entity_poly.type
_entity_poly.pdbx_seq_one_letter_code
_entity_poly.pdbx_strand_id
1 'polypeptide(L)'
;MHVFQSSLNIDADAIINHLQATFPFFISNTFAITAEKELRDLITYSDLKKNGKSGQIPTQVVDIRSMGQRIVVSDSQESVHFMRYKKQDGQLSIFCDETSPRYVTCVCLLDYDTVAVGDRFGNIAVLRLPKGVTEEVQEDPTGVRALWDRGNLNGASQKLEAIAHLYIGDAITSMQKTSLVPGANDCLSYTTISGIIGILVPFMSRDEFEFFQNLEMHMRVEYPPLCGRDHLAYRSYYFPVKSIIDGDLCEQYSLMPLDKQKSVSEELGRKPTEIHKKLEDIRTRYAF
;
A
#
# COMPACT_ATOMS: atom_id res chain seq x y z
N MET A 1 -19.32 -16.99 -30.00
CA MET A 1 -20.66 -16.41 -30.18
C MET A 1 -21.50 -16.79 -28.97
N HIS A 2 -21.57 -15.91 -27.97
CA HIS A 2 -22.62 -15.93 -26.94
C HIS A 2 -22.89 -14.47 -26.57
N VAL A 3 -24.08 -14.01 -26.96
CA VAL A 3 -24.68 -12.75 -26.54
C VAL A 3 -25.43 -13.06 -25.24
N PHE A 4 -25.14 -12.34 -24.17
CA PHE A 4 -25.97 -12.35 -22.97
C PHE A 4 -26.55 -10.95 -22.80
N GLN A 5 -27.85 -10.84 -23.05
CA GLN A 5 -28.68 -9.69 -22.74
C GLN A 5 -29.29 -9.96 -21.36
N SER A 6 -28.85 -9.25 -20.33
CA SER A 6 -29.58 -9.22 -19.06
C SER A 6 -29.97 -7.79 -18.75
N SER A 7 -31.22 -7.46 -19.09
CA SER A 7 -31.98 -6.40 -18.44
C SER A 7 -32.19 -6.78 -16.98
N LEU A 8 -31.19 -6.52 -16.15
CA LEU A 8 -31.27 -6.60 -14.71
C LEU A 8 -31.59 -5.18 -14.24
N ASN A 9 -32.87 -4.93 -13.93
CA ASN A 9 -33.29 -3.78 -13.13
C ASN A 9 -32.72 -3.99 -11.73
N ILE A 10 -31.47 -3.58 -11.54
CA ILE A 10 -30.80 -3.61 -10.26
C ILE A 10 -31.21 -2.34 -9.54
N ASP A 11 -32.08 -2.51 -8.55
CA ASP A 11 -32.51 -1.46 -7.65
C ASP A 11 -31.31 -1.07 -6.76
N ALA A 12 -30.72 0.08 -7.02
CA ALA A 12 -29.55 0.56 -6.28
C ALA A 12 -29.87 0.67 -4.78
N ASP A 13 -31.11 1.00 -4.41
CA ASP A 13 -31.55 1.05 -3.02
C ASP A 13 -31.59 -0.34 -2.38
N ALA A 14 -31.86 -1.40 -3.13
CA ALA A 14 -31.79 -2.77 -2.62
C ALA A 14 -30.35 -3.21 -2.35
N ILE A 15 -29.38 -2.83 -3.20
CA ILE A 15 -27.95 -3.07 -2.96
C ILE A 15 -27.46 -2.23 -1.78
N ILE A 16 -27.82 -0.95 -1.69
CA ILE A 16 -27.41 -0.08 -0.58
C ILE A 16 -28.01 -0.57 0.74
N ASN A 17 -29.26 -1.02 0.74
CA ASN A 17 -29.88 -1.63 1.92
C ASN A 17 -29.25 -3.00 2.24
N HIS A 18 -28.81 -3.78 1.23
CA HIS A 18 -28.04 -5.01 1.45
C HIS A 18 -26.68 -4.70 2.07
N LEU A 19 -25.92 -3.76 1.51
CA LEU A 19 -24.65 -3.27 2.07
C LEU A 19 -24.87 -2.74 3.50
N GLN A 20 -25.86 -1.89 3.76
CA GLN A 20 -26.12 -1.37 5.11
C GLN A 20 -26.62 -2.42 6.11
N ALA A 21 -27.34 -3.45 5.67
CA ALA A 21 -27.73 -4.60 6.49
C ALA A 21 -26.60 -5.63 6.68
N THR A 22 -25.61 -5.65 5.79
CA THR A 22 -24.43 -6.53 5.83
C THR A 22 -23.25 -5.89 6.59
N PHE A 23 -23.19 -4.56 6.65
CA PHE A 23 -22.19 -3.78 7.38
C PHE A 23 -22.51 -3.35 8.84
N PRO A 24 -23.46 -3.95 9.62
CA PRO A 24 -23.51 -3.65 11.05
C PRO A 24 -22.38 -4.32 11.85
N PHE A 25 -21.95 -5.54 11.53
CA PHE A 25 -20.90 -6.26 12.26
C PHE A 25 -20.30 -7.38 11.37
N PHE A 26 -18.97 -7.42 11.25
CA PHE A 26 -18.22 -8.49 10.56
C PHE A 26 -18.53 -9.86 11.17
N ILE A 27 -19.04 -10.84 10.40
CA ILE A 27 -18.71 -12.28 10.49
C ILE A 27 -18.99 -12.96 9.12
N SER A 28 -17.99 -13.68 8.58
CA SER A 28 -18.02 -14.68 7.47
C SER A 28 -17.29 -14.28 6.17
N ASN A 29 -16.26 -15.06 5.82
CA ASN A 29 -15.47 -14.93 4.58
C ASN A 29 -16.32 -15.03 3.30
N THR A 30 -17.46 -15.70 3.33
CA THR A 30 -18.34 -15.82 2.16
C THR A 30 -19.13 -14.53 1.89
N PHE A 31 -19.47 -13.77 2.92
CA PHE A 31 -20.23 -12.51 2.80
C PHE A 31 -19.36 -11.33 2.38
N ALA A 32 -18.09 -11.29 2.82
CA ALA A 32 -17.12 -10.29 2.37
C ALA A 32 -16.91 -10.34 0.84
N ILE A 33 -16.87 -11.54 0.26
CA ILE A 33 -16.72 -11.73 -1.20
C ILE A 33 -17.94 -11.18 -1.96
N THR A 34 -19.16 -11.39 -1.44
CA THR A 34 -20.39 -10.86 -2.07
C THR A 34 -20.45 -9.34 -2.01
N ALA A 35 -20.12 -8.73 -0.86
CA ALA A 35 -20.10 -7.28 -0.71
C ALA A 35 -19.02 -6.62 -1.58
N GLU A 36 -17.84 -7.23 -1.70
CA GLU A 36 -16.78 -6.75 -2.58
C GLU A 36 -17.19 -6.85 -4.06
N LYS A 37 -17.89 -7.93 -4.45
CA LYS A 37 -18.45 -8.10 -5.78
C LYS A 37 -19.53 -7.07 -6.09
N GLU A 38 -20.45 -6.81 -5.17
CA GLU A 38 -21.48 -5.78 -5.33
C GLU A 38 -20.90 -4.37 -5.39
N LEU A 39 -19.84 -4.08 -4.62
CA LEU A 39 -19.12 -2.82 -4.67
C LEU A 39 -18.35 -2.66 -5.99
N ARG A 40 -17.72 -3.74 -6.48
CA ARG A 40 -17.10 -3.80 -7.81
C ARG A 40 -18.14 -3.59 -8.91
N ASP A 41 -19.30 -4.22 -8.81
CA ASP A 41 -20.40 -4.06 -9.74
C ASP A 41 -20.95 -2.63 -9.69
N LEU A 42 -21.08 -2.01 -8.51
CA LEU A 42 -21.50 -0.61 -8.35
C LEU A 42 -20.49 0.37 -8.97
N ILE A 43 -19.20 0.17 -8.73
CA ILE A 43 -18.13 1.02 -9.28
C ILE A 43 -18.10 0.87 -10.81
N THR A 44 -18.05 -0.36 -11.30
CA THR A 44 -18.08 -0.66 -12.75
C THR A 44 -19.35 -0.11 -13.40
N TYR A 45 -20.50 -0.26 -12.75
CA TYR A 45 -21.79 0.25 -13.25
C TYR A 45 -21.85 1.78 -13.23
N SER A 46 -21.29 2.42 -12.20
CA SER A 46 -21.21 3.89 -12.11
C SER A 46 -20.32 4.48 -13.21
N ASP A 47 -19.24 3.78 -13.58
CA ASP A 47 -18.39 4.14 -14.73
C ASP A 47 -19.13 3.93 -16.07
N LEU A 48 -19.88 2.84 -16.21
CA LEU A 48 -20.67 2.55 -17.42
C LEU A 48 -21.84 3.53 -17.63
N LYS A 49 -22.47 4.04 -16.57
CA LYS A 49 -23.60 4.99 -16.67
C LYS A 49 -23.20 6.40 -17.14
N LYS A 50 -21.91 6.77 -17.10
CA LYS A 50 -21.42 8.12 -17.48
C LYS A 50 -21.21 8.34 -19.00
N ASN A 51 -21.93 7.60 -19.85
CA ASN A 51 -22.07 7.89 -21.30
C ASN A 51 -20.73 8.14 -22.05
N GLY A 52 -19.80 7.19 -21.98
CA GLY A 52 -18.62 7.17 -22.87
C GLY A 52 -17.60 8.31 -22.66
N LYS A 53 -17.67 9.04 -21.54
CA LYS A 53 -16.54 9.82 -21.01
C LYS A 53 -15.92 9.02 -19.87
N SER A 54 -14.58 9.04 -19.76
CA SER A 54 -13.81 8.26 -18.78
C SER A 54 -14.49 8.29 -17.41
N GLY A 55 -14.65 7.10 -16.82
CA GLY A 55 -15.13 6.95 -15.45
C GLY A 55 -14.35 7.82 -14.46
N GLN A 56 -14.82 7.93 -13.21
CA GLN A 56 -14.03 8.65 -12.20
C GLN A 56 -12.65 7.98 -12.03
N ILE A 57 -12.57 6.67 -12.29
CA ILE A 57 -11.33 5.90 -12.32
C ILE A 57 -10.68 5.99 -13.72
N PRO A 58 -9.37 6.30 -13.82
CA PRO A 58 -8.74 6.61 -15.10
C PRO A 58 -8.62 5.43 -16.08
N THR A 59 -8.28 4.23 -15.60
CA THR A 59 -8.00 3.07 -16.48
C THR A 59 -8.86 1.85 -16.16
N GLN A 60 -8.37 0.95 -15.31
CA GLN A 60 -8.97 -0.34 -15.00
C GLN A 60 -8.79 -0.61 -13.51
N VAL A 61 -9.90 -0.94 -12.85
CA VAL A 61 -9.90 -1.34 -11.45
C VAL A 61 -9.25 -2.72 -11.29
N VAL A 62 -8.22 -2.81 -10.44
CA VAL A 62 -7.50 -4.04 -10.09
C VAL A 62 -8.02 -4.63 -8.78
N ASP A 63 -8.21 -3.80 -7.76
CA ASP A 63 -8.67 -4.21 -6.43
C ASP A 63 -9.50 -3.11 -5.77
N ILE A 64 -10.40 -3.51 -4.88
CA ILE A 64 -11.25 -2.59 -4.12
C ILE A 64 -11.26 -3.03 -2.66
N ARG A 65 -10.83 -2.14 -1.77
CA ARG A 65 -10.82 -2.37 -0.33
C ARG A 65 -11.65 -1.31 0.38
N SER A 66 -12.17 -1.64 1.55
CA SER A 66 -12.89 -0.68 2.38
C SER A 66 -12.52 -0.82 3.84
N MET A 67 -12.55 0.31 4.55
CA MET A 67 -12.49 0.36 6.01
C MET A 67 -13.44 1.46 6.46
N GLY A 68 -14.46 1.10 7.23
CA GLY A 68 -15.53 2.02 7.60
C GLY A 68 -16.24 2.59 6.37
N GLN A 69 -16.29 3.91 6.26
CA GLN A 69 -16.96 4.62 5.14
C GLN A 69 -16.03 4.93 3.96
N ARG A 70 -14.74 4.61 4.08
CA ARG A 70 -13.76 4.86 3.03
C ARG A 70 -13.58 3.63 2.17
N ILE A 71 -13.52 3.89 0.87
CA ILE A 71 -13.27 2.89 -0.16
C ILE A 71 -11.95 3.29 -0.81
N VAL A 72 -11.05 2.32 -0.98
CA VAL A 72 -9.80 2.47 -1.72
C VAL A 72 -9.92 1.64 -2.98
N VAL A 73 -9.91 2.31 -4.12
CA VAL A 73 -9.93 1.68 -5.44
C VAL A 73 -8.53 1.71 -6.01
N SER A 74 -8.04 0.56 -6.45
CA SER A 74 -6.73 0.42 -7.07
C SER A 74 -6.89 0.40 -8.58
N ASP A 75 -6.18 1.27 -9.28
CA ASP A 75 -6.14 1.36 -10.73
C ASP A 75 -4.89 0.65 -11.28
N SER A 76 -5.01 0.09 -12.47
CA SER A 76 -3.94 -0.68 -13.11
C SER A 76 -2.72 0.13 -13.53
N GLN A 77 -2.82 1.47 -13.58
CA GLN A 77 -1.75 2.38 -14.01
C GLN A 77 -1.65 3.64 -13.13
N GLU A 78 -2.78 4.13 -12.59
CA GLU A 78 -2.89 5.38 -11.84
C GLU A 78 -2.96 5.15 -10.31
N SER A 79 -2.29 4.11 -9.83
CA SER A 79 -2.14 3.79 -8.41
C SER A 79 -3.46 3.59 -7.66
N VAL A 80 -3.75 4.37 -6.61
CA VAL A 80 -4.91 4.20 -5.74
C VAL A 80 -5.68 5.50 -5.57
N HIS A 81 -7.01 5.36 -5.47
CA HIS A 81 -7.97 6.44 -5.30
C HIS A 81 -8.80 6.18 -4.05
N PHE A 82 -8.84 7.16 -3.15
CA PHE A 82 -9.71 7.15 -1.99
C PHE A 82 -11.06 7.78 -2.36
N MET A 83 -12.11 7.01 -2.11
CA MET A 83 -13.49 7.33 -2.44
C MET A 83 -14.38 7.29 -1.20
N ARG A 84 -15.46 8.08 -1.26
CA ARG A 84 -16.54 8.04 -0.29
C ARG A 84 -17.88 7.87 -1.00
N TYR A 85 -18.73 7.04 -0.40
CA TYR A 85 -20.11 6.88 -0.82
C TYR A 85 -21.03 7.87 -0.10
N LYS A 86 -21.73 8.71 -0.87
CA LYS A 86 -22.72 9.66 -0.39
C LYS A 86 -24.12 9.08 -0.54
N LYS A 87 -24.66 8.57 0.56
CA LYS A 87 -25.99 7.93 0.57
C LYS A 87 -27.09 8.86 0.07
N GLN A 88 -27.07 10.14 0.46
CA GLN A 88 -28.11 11.10 0.09
C GLN A 88 -28.20 11.32 -1.43
N ASP A 89 -27.06 11.26 -2.11
CA ASP A 89 -26.94 11.52 -3.55
C ASP A 89 -26.86 10.22 -4.38
N GLY A 90 -26.76 9.07 -3.72
CA GLY A 90 -26.53 7.78 -4.39
C GLY A 90 -25.20 7.71 -5.15
N GLN A 91 -24.21 8.52 -4.77
CA GLN A 91 -23.03 8.80 -5.58
C GLN A 91 -21.72 8.42 -4.88
N LEU A 92 -20.76 7.89 -5.66
CA LEU A 92 -19.36 7.75 -5.28
C LEU A 92 -18.57 8.99 -5.73
N SER A 93 -17.68 9.45 -4.87
CA SER A 93 -16.79 10.59 -5.16
C SER A 93 -15.36 10.26 -4.74
N ILE A 94 -14.41 10.47 -5.65
CA ILE A 94 -12.98 10.45 -5.34
C ILE A 94 -12.66 11.77 -4.62
N PHE A 95 -12.08 11.67 -3.43
CA PHE A 95 -11.68 12.85 -2.66
C PHE A 95 -10.15 12.98 -2.53
N CYS A 96 -9.40 11.91 -2.77
CA CYS A 96 -7.93 11.92 -2.72
C CYS A 96 -7.35 10.81 -3.62
N ASP A 97 -6.24 11.07 -4.29
CA ASP A 97 -5.53 10.13 -5.18
C ASP A 97 -4.00 10.30 -5.08
N GLU A 98 -3.23 9.34 -5.59
CA GLU A 98 -1.77 9.47 -5.65
C GLU A 98 -1.33 10.39 -6.80
N THR A 99 -0.18 11.03 -6.65
CA THR A 99 0.44 11.85 -7.71
C THR A 99 1.28 11.04 -8.69
N SER A 100 1.78 9.88 -8.26
CA SER A 100 2.69 9.04 -9.04
C SER A 100 1.93 7.85 -9.60
N PRO A 101 2.08 7.53 -10.89
CA PRO A 101 1.48 6.33 -11.46
C PRO A 101 2.16 5.10 -10.86
N ARG A 102 1.35 4.10 -10.49
CA ARG A 102 1.80 2.78 -10.04
C ARG A 102 0.97 1.73 -10.73
N TYR A 103 1.63 0.71 -11.22
CA TYR A 103 1.00 -0.40 -11.91
C TYR A 103 0.59 -1.48 -10.91
N VAL A 104 -0.45 -1.16 -10.15
CA VAL A 104 -0.84 -1.89 -8.94
C VAL A 104 -1.18 -3.34 -9.25
N THR A 105 -0.67 -4.23 -8.42
CA THR A 105 -1.00 -5.67 -8.45
C THR A 105 -1.77 -6.09 -7.21
N CYS A 106 -1.45 -5.50 -6.04
CA CYS A 106 -2.16 -5.75 -4.80
C CYS A 106 -2.07 -4.55 -3.85
N VAL A 107 -3.04 -4.45 -2.94
CA VAL A 107 -3.08 -3.43 -1.89
C VAL A 107 -3.42 -4.04 -0.54
N CYS A 108 -2.95 -3.41 0.54
CA CYS A 108 -3.28 -3.78 1.90
C CYS A 108 -3.60 -2.53 2.72
N LEU A 109 -4.81 -2.45 3.29
CA LEU A 109 -5.16 -1.39 4.23
C LEU A 109 -4.41 -1.61 5.55
N LEU A 110 -3.55 -0.67 5.93
CA LEU A 110 -2.77 -0.76 7.17
C LEU A 110 -3.53 -0.15 8.35
N ASP A 111 -4.24 0.94 8.09
CA ASP A 111 -5.16 1.63 9.00
C ASP A 111 -6.19 2.42 8.18
N TYR A 112 -6.96 3.31 8.83
CA TYR A 112 -8.03 4.07 8.18
C TYR A 112 -7.51 5.10 7.16
N ASP A 113 -6.29 5.59 7.33
CA ASP A 113 -5.67 6.66 6.52
C ASP A 113 -4.53 6.14 5.62
N THR A 114 -4.09 4.89 5.80
CA THR A 114 -2.83 4.39 5.26
C THR A 114 -3.02 3.07 4.51
N VAL A 115 -2.48 3.01 3.30
CA VAL A 115 -2.51 1.83 2.42
C VAL A 115 -1.09 1.47 1.97
N ALA A 116 -0.77 0.18 1.98
CA ALA A 116 0.39 -0.36 1.29
C ALA A 116 -0.01 -0.78 -0.13
N VAL A 117 0.84 -0.46 -1.10
CA VAL A 117 0.64 -0.72 -2.53
C VAL A 117 1.84 -1.49 -3.07
N GLY A 118 1.57 -2.64 -3.69
CA GLY A 118 2.54 -3.44 -4.41
C GLY A 118 2.28 -3.32 -5.91
N ASP A 119 3.35 -3.31 -6.72
CA ASP A 119 3.22 -3.19 -8.18
C ASP A 119 3.95 -4.29 -8.97
N ARG A 120 3.60 -4.35 -10.27
CA ARG A 120 4.14 -5.34 -11.23
C ARG A 120 5.64 -5.17 -11.50
N PHE A 121 6.21 -4.02 -11.16
CA PHE A 121 7.62 -3.74 -11.38
C PHE A 121 8.46 -4.13 -10.17
N GLY A 122 7.82 -4.46 -9.05
CA GLY A 122 8.47 -4.93 -7.84
C GLY A 122 8.74 -3.84 -6.82
N ASN A 123 7.95 -2.77 -6.82
CA ASN A 123 7.98 -1.78 -5.76
C ASN A 123 6.91 -2.09 -4.70
N ILE A 124 7.25 -1.75 -3.46
CA ILE A 124 6.28 -1.57 -2.37
C ILE A 124 6.31 -0.10 -1.96
N ALA A 125 5.13 0.51 -1.84
CA ALA A 125 4.95 1.86 -1.33
C ALA A 125 3.93 1.87 -0.20
N VAL A 126 4.12 2.74 0.78
CA VAL A 126 3.11 3.04 1.81
C VAL A 126 2.64 4.47 1.61
N LEU A 127 1.34 4.62 1.37
CA LEU A 127 0.68 5.88 1.05
C LEU A 127 -0.26 6.25 2.18
N ARG A 128 -0.29 7.53 2.55
CA ARG A 128 -1.11 8.04 3.64
C ARG A 128 -1.88 9.28 3.20
N LEU A 129 -3.14 9.37 3.63
CA LEU A 129 -3.93 10.58 3.51
C LEU A 129 -3.29 11.74 4.31
N PRO A 130 -3.21 12.95 3.74
CA PRO A 130 -2.79 14.12 4.50
C PRO A 130 -3.71 14.38 5.70
N LYS A 131 -3.14 14.99 6.74
CA LYS A 131 -3.93 15.41 7.91
C LYS A 131 -4.97 16.46 7.49
N GLY A 132 -6.21 16.30 7.96
CA GLY A 132 -7.29 17.25 7.69
C GLY A 132 -7.93 17.11 6.31
N VAL A 133 -7.83 15.93 5.68
CA VAL A 133 -8.49 15.64 4.41
C VAL A 133 -10.01 15.87 4.51
N THR A 134 -10.58 16.56 3.52
CA THR A 134 -12.03 16.75 3.40
C THR A 134 -12.61 15.66 2.50
N GLU A 135 -13.47 14.82 3.04
CA GLU A 135 -14.07 13.70 2.30
C GLU A 135 -15.36 14.10 1.56
N GLU A 136 -15.97 15.22 1.94
CA GLU A 136 -17.19 15.73 1.33
C GLU A 136 -16.86 16.65 0.14
N VAL A 137 -16.66 16.05 -1.03
CA VAL A 137 -16.47 16.80 -2.27
C VAL A 137 -17.82 17.34 -2.74
N GLN A 138 -18.12 18.62 -2.53
CA GLN A 138 -19.36 19.23 -3.03
C GLN A 138 -19.25 19.50 -4.53
N GLU A 139 -19.83 18.64 -5.37
CA GLU A 139 -20.02 18.97 -6.79
C GLU A 139 -21.05 20.11 -6.90
N ASP A 140 -20.65 21.25 -7.48
CA ASP A 140 -21.53 22.41 -7.67
C ASP A 140 -22.51 22.16 -8.84
N PRO A 141 -23.83 22.03 -8.58
CA PRO A 141 -24.81 21.74 -9.63
C PRO A 141 -25.01 22.89 -10.62
N THR A 142 -24.51 24.09 -10.32
CA THR A 142 -24.63 25.27 -11.20
C THR A 142 -23.46 25.41 -12.18
N GLY A 143 -22.39 24.62 -12.02
CA GLY A 143 -21.19 24.67 -12.87
C GLY A 143 -20.33 25.93 -12.69
N VAL A 144 -20.70 26.86 -11.81
CA VAL A 144 -19.99 28.13 -11.61
C VAL A 144 -18.68 27.92 -10.85
N ARG A 145 -18.62 26.96 -9.91
CA ARG A 145 -17.38 26.52 -9.26
C ARG A 145 -16.54 25.53 -10.08
N ALA A 146 -17.03 24.99 -11.20
CA ALA A 146 -16.31 24.02 -12.02
C ALA A 146 -14.96 24.54 -12.59
N LEU A 147 -14.77 25.87 -12.61
CA LEU A 147 -13.49 26.51 -12.95
C LEU A 147 -12.43 26.41 -11.84
N TRP A 148 -12.86 26.35 -10.58
CA TRP A 148 -12.00 26.24 -9.39
C TRP A 148 -11.90 24.81 -8.85
N ASP A 149 -12.86 23.96 -9.20
CA ASP A 149 -12.91 22.54 -8.87
C ASP A 149 -12.16 21.66 -9.91
N ARG A 150 -11.28 22.29 -10.70
CA ARG A 150 -10.30 21.55 -11.50
C ARG A 150 -9.37 20.88 -10.51
N GLY A 151 -9.68 19.65 -10.17
CA GLY A 151 -8.87 18.86 -9.25
C GLY A 151 -7.40 18.86 -9.66
N ASN A 152 -6.53 18.59 -8.69
CA ASN A 152 -5.12 18.87 -8.86
C ASN A 152 -4.50 17.83 -9.80
N LEU A 153 -3.65 18.26 -10.74
CA LEU A 153 -2.97 17.38 -11.71
C LEU A 153 -3.92 16.48 -12.54
N ASN A 154 -5.08 16.99 -12.96
CA ASN A 154 -6.12 16.23 -13.68
C ASN A 154 -6.73 15.06 -12.87
N GLY A 155 -6.58 15.06 -11.54
CA GLY A 155 -7.15 14.07 -10.63
C GLY A 155 -7.90 14.72 -9.48
N ALA A 156 -7.91 14.12 -8.29
CA ALA A 156 -8.54 14.70 -7.11
C ALA A 156 -7.81 15.97 -6.62
N SER A 157 -8.51 16.83 -5.89
CA SER A 157 -7.93 18.07 -5.33
C SER A 157 -6.88 17.80 -4.25
N GLN A 158 -7.02 16.70 -3.51
CA GLN A 158 -6.12 16.28 -2.43
C GLN A 158 -5.28 15.10 -2.88
N LYS A 159 -4.03 15.05 -2.43
CA LYS A 159 -3.05 14.06 -2.88
C LYS A 159 -2.50 13.24 -1.73
N LEU A 160 -2.29 11.95 -1.96
CA LEU A 160 -1.66 11.04 -1.02
C LEU A 160 -0.18 11.38 -0.83
N GLU A 161 0.32 11.17 0.40
CA GLU A 161 1.73 11.25 0.74
C GLU A 161 2.35 9.85 0.75
N ALA A 162 3.37 9.63 -0.08
CA ALA A 162 4.19 8.43 0.02
C ALA A 162 5.11 8.54 1.24
N ILE A 163 4.82 7.79 2.30
CA ILE A 163 5.58 7.82 3.57
C ILE A 163 6.71 6.78 3.61
N ALA A 164 6.59 5.72 2.81
CA ALA A 164 7.63 4.71 2.66
C ALA A 164 7.67 4.16 1.23
N HIS A 165 8.85 3.77 0.76
CA HIS A 165 9.04 3.18 -0.57
C HIS A 165 10.29 2.29 -0.59
N LEU A 166 10.19 1.11 -1.21
CA LEU A 166 11.30 0.19 -1.42
C LEU A 166 11.12 -0.58 -2.74
N TYR A 167 12.21 -0.69 -3.51
CA TYR A 167 12.30 -1.63 -4.62
C TYR A 167 12.73 -3.02 -4.14
N ILE A 168 11.87 -4.02 -4.31
CA ILE A 168 12.14 -5.42 -3.97
C ILE A 168 12.98 -6.09 -5.07
N GLY A 169 12.69 -5.79 -6.34
CA GLY A 169 13.31 -6.47 -7.48
C GLY A 169 12.45 -7.52 -8.17
N ASP A 170 11.26 -7.79 -7.62
CA ASP A 170 10.37 -8.83 -8.11
C ASP A 170 8.91 -8.43 -7.93
N ALA A 171 8.06 -8.78 -8.89
CA ALA A 171 6.67 -8.31 -8.93
C ALA A 171 5.89 -8.77 -7.68
N ILE A 172 5.26 -7.83 -6.98
CA ILE A 172 4.51 -8.13 -5.76
C ILE A 172 3.17 -8.77 -6.15
N THR A 173 2.78 -9.87 -5.52
CA THR A 173 1.57 -10.64 -5.86
C THR A 173 0.51 -10.60 -4.78
N SER A 174 0.92 -10.51 -3.51
CA SER A 174 -0.01 -10.37 -2.39
C SER A 174 0.63 -9.61 -1.24
N MET A 175 -0.21 -8.99 -0.41
CA MET A 175 0.21 -8.32 0.81
C MET A 175 -0.85 -8.49 1.89
N GLN A 176 -0.42 -8.69 3.13
CA GLN A 176 -1.32 -8.84 4.26
C GLN A 176 -0.70 -8.29 5.53
N LYS A 177 -1.42 -7.40 6.22
CA LYS A 177 -1.11 -7.03 7.60
C LYS A 177 -1.55 -8.14 8.54
N THR A 178 -0.61 -8.74 9.26
CA THR A 178 -0.90 -9.83 10.19
C THR A 178 0.21 -9.96 11.23
N SER A 179 -0.13 -10.59 12.35
CA SER A 179 0.84 -11.14 13.29
C SER A 179 1.17 -12.58 12.87
N LEU A 180 2.46 -12.91 12.72
CA LEU A 180 2.90 -14.26 12.30
C LEU A 180 3.06 -15.22 13.50
N VAL A 181 3.22 -14.69 14.69
CA VAL A 181 3.41 -15.44 15.94
C VAL A 181 2.35 -14.98 16.93
N PRO A 182 1.63 -15.88 17.63
CA PRO A 182 0.66 -15.47 18.64
C PRO A 182 1.25 -14.51 19.68
N GLY A 183 0.67 -13.32 19.80
CA GLY A 183 1.12 -12.28 20.73
C GLY A 183 2.25 -11.38 20.20
N ALA A 184 2.77 -11.62 19.00
CA ALA A 184 3.70 -10.71 18.33
C ALA A 184 2.97 -9.50 17.73
N ASN A 185 3.74 -8.46 17.43
CA ASN A 185 3.22 -7.27 16.75
C ASN A 185 2.88 -7.57 15.29
N ASP A 186 1.95 -6.80 14.75
CA ASP A 186 1.62 -6.87 13.33
C ASP A 186 2.82 -6.46 12.46
N CYS A 187 3.01 -7.22 11.40
CA CYS A 187 3.89 -6.88 10.29
C CYS A 187 3.07 -6.85 8.99
N LEU A 188 3.65 -6.28 7.94
CA LEU A 188 3.12 -6.41 6.59
C LEU A 188 3.87 -7.53 5.88
N SER A 189 3.24 -8.69 5.73
CA SER A 189 3.78 -9.76 4.89
C SER A 189 3.47 -9.50 3.42
N TYR A 190 4.37 -9.90 2.54
CA TYR A 190 4.18 -9.84 1.10
C TYR A 190 4.72 -11.07 0.41
N THR A 191 4.18 -11.36 -0.77
CA THR A 191 4.70 -12.40 -1.66
C THR A 191 5.04 -11.83 -3.03
N THR A 192 5.94 -12.47 -3.75
CA THR A 192 6.32 -12.08 -5.11
C THR A 192 6.05 -13.20 -6.12
N ILE A 193 6.13 -12.89 -7.41
CA ILE A 193 5.90 -13.87 -8.48
C ILE A 193 6.97 -14.97 -8.53
N SER A 194 8.22 -14.68 -8.14
CA SER A 194 9.29 -15.67 -8.08
C SER A 194 9.29 -16.48 -6.77
N GLY A 195 8.30 -16.28 -5.89
CA GLY A 195 8.11 -17.05 -4.67
C GLY A 195 8.83 -16.50 -3.43
N ILE A 196 9.29 -15.24 -3.45
CA ILE A 196 9.78 -14.58 -2.24
C ILE A 196 8.60 -14.39 -1.29
N ILE A 197 8.82 -14.71 -0.01
CA ILE A 197 7.92 -14.36 1.09
C ILE A 197 8.72 -13.43 1.99
N GLY A 198 8.34 -12.16 2.02
CA GLY A 198 9.02 -11.15 2.82
C GLY A 198 8.09 -10.50 3.84
N ILE A 199 8.68 -9.78 4.77
CA ILE A 199 7.95 -8.98 5.76
C ILE A 199 8.54 -7.58 5.85
N LEU A 200 7.67 -6.60 6.04
CA LEU A 200 8.03 -5.25 6.48
C LEU A 200 7.58 -5.11 7.92
N VAL A 201 8.54 -4.79 8.79
CA VAL A 201 8.32 -4.68 10.24
C VAL A 201 8.47 -3.22 10.69
N PRO A 202 7.56 -2.71 11.53
CA PRO A 202 7.71 -1.36 12.09
C PRO A 202 8.77 -1.37 13.20
N PHE A 203 9.60 -0.33 13.25
CA PHE A 203 10.49 -0.12 14.39
C PHE A 203 9.70 0.35 15.63
N MET A 204 10.13 -0.08 16.82
CA MET A 204 9.49 0.31 18.08
C MET A 204 9.92 1.70 18.55
N SER A 205 11.11 2.13 18.17
CA SER A 205 11.66 3.42 18.55
C SER A 205 12.50 4.03 17.43
N ARG A 206 12.66 5.34 17.51
CA ARG A 206 13.54 6.09 16.61
C ARG A 206 14.99 5.65 16.75
N ASP A 207 15.44 5.37 17.98
CA ASP A 207 16.80 4.90 18.25
C ASP A 207 17.08 3.53 17.60
N GLU A 208 16.07 2.64 17.55
CA GLU A 208 16.19 1.36 16.84
C GLU A 208 16.31 1.59 15.33
N PHE A 209 15.47 2.46 14.76
CA PHE A 209 15.56 2.85 13.35
C PHE A 209 16.93 3.46 12.99
N GLU A 210 17.42 4.42 13.78
CA GLU A 210 18.71 5.09 13.55
C GLU A 210 19.89 4.09 13.67
N PHE A 211 19.82 3.14 14.60
CA PHE A 211 20.81 2.06 14.69
C PHE A 211 20.87 1.23 13.41
N PHE A 212 19.72 0.74 12.92
CA PHE A 212 19.68 -0.10 11.71
C PHE A 212 20.01 0.70 10.45
N GLN A 213 19.65 1.98 10.40
CA GLN A 213 20.05 2.88 9.33
C GLN A 213 21.58 3.02 9.25
N ASN A 214 22.24 3.25 10.39
CA ASN A 214 23.70 3.35 10.42
C ASN A 214 24.35 2.01 10.07
N LEU A 215 23.85 0.89 10.60
CA LEU A 215 24.33 -0.44 10.25
C LEU A 215 24.25 -0.69 8.74
N GLU A 216 23.09 -0.40 8.12
CA GLU A 216 22.90 -0.53 6.68
C GLU A 216 23.91 0.33 5.89
N MET A 217 24.17 1.57 6.33
CA MET A 217 25.16 2.44 5.71
C MET A 217 26.56 1.84 5.73
N HIS A 218 27.01 1.29 6.87
CA HIS A 218 28.32 0.61 6.94
C HIS A 218 28.35 -0.66 6.09
N MET A 219 27.28 -1.46 6.10
CA MET A 219 27.19 -2.68 5.31
C MET A 219 27.29 -2.43 3.80
N ARG A 220 26.75 -1.31 3.30
CA ARG A 220 26.87 -0.94 1.88
C ARG A 220 28.33 -0.73 1.44
N VAL A 221 29.20 -0.31 2.36
CA VAL A 221 30.62 -0.02 2.08
C VAL A 221 31.48 -1.25 2.35
N GLU A 222 31.29 -1.89 3.50
CA GLU A 222 32.15 -2.98 3.97
C GLU A 222 31.80 -4.34 3.37
N TYR A 223 30.56 -4.50 2.90
CA TYR A 223 30.07 -5.73 2.28
C TYR A 223 29.17 -5.43 1.07
N PRO A 224 29.73 -4.82 0.00
CA PRO A 224 28.95 -4.36 -1.15
C PRO A 224 28.35 -5.53 -1.94
N PRO A 225 27.28 -5.28 -2.72
CA PRO A 225 26.67 -6.33 -3.54
C PRO A 225 27.66 -7.00 -4.50
N LEU A 226 27.63 -8.34 -4.53
CA LEU A 226 28.60 -9.17 -5.27
C LEU A 226 28.71 -8.84 -6.76
N CYS A 227 27.62 -8.45 -7.40
CA CYS A 227 27.58 -8.14 -8.83
C CYS A 227 28.01 -6.70 -9.15
N GLY A 228 28.57 -5.96 -8.19
CA GLY A 228 29.05 -4.59 -8.40
C GLY A 228 27.94 -3.55 -8.56
N ARG A 229 26.69 -3.90 -8.24
CA ARG A 229 25.57 -2.96 -8.24
C ARG A 229 25.63 -2.11 -6.97
N ASP A 230 25.45 -0.80 -7.09
CA ASP A 230 25.26 0.05 -5.91
C ASP A 230 23.93 -0.30 -5.24
N HIS A 231 23.98 -0.58 -3.94
CA HIS A 231 22.83 -1.03 -3.17
C HIS A 231 21.73 0.04 -3.11
N LEU A 232 22.08 1.30 -2.86
CA LEU A 232 21.12 2.39 -2.73
C LEU A 232 20.43 2.67 -4.07
N ALA A 233 21.19 2.66 -5.16
CA ALA A 233 20.67 2.78 -6.52
C ALA A 233 19.77 1.60 -6.90
N TYR A 234 20.09 0.38 -6.44
CA TYR A 234 19.22 -0.78 -6.62
C TYR A 234 17.90 -0.61 -5.87
N ARG A 235 17.92 -0.33 -4.56
CA ARG A 235 16.70 -0.14 -3.75
C ARG A 235 15.89 1.10 -4.14
N SER A 236 16.48 1.99 -4.95
CA SER A 236 15.86 3.20 -5.50
C SER A 236 15.57 3.12 -7.01
N TYR A 237 15.38 1.92 -7.56
CA TYR A 237 15.37 1.71 -9.02
C TYR A 237 14.34 2.57 -9.78
N TYR A 238 13.09 2.62 -9.29
CA TYR A 238 12.02 3.42 -9.89
C TYR A 238 11.72 4.69 -9.11
N PHE A 239 11.64 4.59 -7.79
CA PHE A 239 11.50 5.73 -6.89
C PHE A 239 12.56 5.66 -5.81
N PRO A 240 13.03 6.81 -5.27
CA PRO A 240 13.97 6.83 -4.16
C PRO A 240 13.47 6.02 -2.97
N VAL A 241 14.35 5.18 -2.40
CA VAL A 241 14.05 4.49 -1.14
C VAL A 241 13.68 5.52 -0.06
N LYS A 242 12.62 5.23 0.69
CA LYS A 242 12.11 6.15 1.72
C LYS A 242 11.66 5.37 2.95
N SER A 243 12.18 5.76 4.12
CA SER A 243 11.77 5.26 5.44
C SER A 243 11.78 3.74 5.62
N ILE A 244 12.56 3.00 4.82
CA ILE A 244 12.71 1.54 4.91
C ILE A 244 14.20 1.22 4.91
N ILE A 245 14.60 0.31 5.79
CA ILE A 245 15.96 -0.23 5.90
C ILE A 245 15.98 -1.63 5.31
N ASP A 246 17.00 -1.96 4.52
CA ASP A 246 17.18 -3.32 4.00
C ASP A 246 17.70 -4.27 5.09
N GLY A 247 16.79 -5.06 5.65
CA GLY A 247 17.09 -6.08 6.65
C GLY A 247 17.99 -7.20 6.11
N ASP A 248 17.82 -7.58 4.84
CA ASP A 248 18.61 -8.66 4.23
C ASP A 248 20.08 -8.26 4.11
N LEU A 249 20.35 -6.97 3.83
CA LEU A 249 21.70 -6.44 3.86
C LEU A 249 22.26 -6.40 5.30
N CYS A 250 21.45 -5.98 6.27
CA CYS A 250 21.88 -5.92 7.67
C CYS A 250 22.22 -7.31 8.24
N GLU A 251 21.44 -8.35 7.91
CA GLU A 251 21.69 -9.72 8.38
C GLU A 251 23.01 -10.30 7.84
N GLN A 252 23.50 -9.81 6.70
CA GLN A 252 24.81 -10.22 6.16
C GLN A 252 25.99 -9.80 7.03
N TYR A 253 25.79 -8.93 8.03
CA TYR A 253 26.82 -8.60 9.02
C TYR A 253 27.44 -9.87 9.62
N SER A 254 26.63 -10.90 9.86
CA SER A 254 27.06 -12.18 10.41
C SER A 254 27.95 -13.01 9.48
N LEU A 255 27.92 -12.73 8.19
CA LEU A 255 28.72 -13.40 7.17
C LEU A 255 30.07 -12.70 6.94
N MET A 256 30.25 -11.48 7.44
CA MET A 256 31.49 -10.75 7.25
C MET A 256 32.65 -11.38 8.04
N PRO A 257 33.90 -11.21 7.58
CA PRO A 257 35.10 -11.51 8.37
C PRO A 257 35.08 -10.84 9.75
N LEU A 258 35.62 -11.49 10.78
CA LEU A 258 35.55 -11.02 12.17
C LEU A 258 36.24 -9.66 12.40
N ASP A 259 37.28 -9.36 11.64
CA ASP A 259 37.96 -8.07 11.62
C ASP A 259 37.03 -6.95 11.09
N LYS A 260 36.29 -7.22 10.02
CA LYS A 260 35.29 -6.29 9.47
C LYS A 260 34.11 -6.09 10.42
N GLN A 261 33.62 -7.17 11.04
CA GLN A 261 32.58 -7.07 12.08
C GLN A 261 33.04 -6.15 13.23
N LYS A 262 34.28 -6.32 13.70
CA LYS A 262 34.86 -5.45 14.73
C LYS A 262 34.92 -3.99 14.28
N SER A 263 35.44 -3.73 13.08
CA SER A 263 35.54 -2.38 12.51
C SER A 263 34.18 -1.66 12.51
N VAL A 264 33.15 -2.31 11.94
CA VAL A 264 31.79 -1.75 11.90
C VAL A 264 31.21 -1.57 13.30
N SER A 265 31.45 -2.51 14.21
CA SER A 265 30.95 -2.41 15.58
C SER A 265 31.58 -1.25 16.35
N GLU A 266 32.87 -0.97 16.14
CA GLU A 266 33.59 0.14 16.75
C GLU A 266 33.05 1.48 16.26
N GLU A 267 32.80 1.62 14.94
CA GLU A 267 32.18 2.81 14.35
C GLU A 267 30.75 3.04 14.86
N LEU A 268 30.00 1.98 15.12
CA LEU A 268 28.67 2.04 15.74
C LEU A 268 28.71 2.26 17.26
N GLY A 269 29.90 2.24 17.89
CA GLY A 269 30.06 2.36 19.33
C GLY A 269 29.44 1.17 20.10
N ARG A 270 29.45 -0.03 19.52
CA ARG A 270 28.83 -1.25 20.05
C ARG A 270 29.81 -2.42 20.02
N LYS A 271 29.50 -3.47 20.79
CA LYS A 271 30.20 -4.75 20.66
C LYS A 271 29.57 -5.57 19.52
N PRO A 272 30.34 -6.40 18.78
CA PRO A 272 29.77 -7.28 17.75
C PRO A 272 28.62 -8.13 18.26
N THR A 273 28.72 -8.65 19.49
CA THR A 273 27.66 -9.46 20.13
C THR A 273 26.36 -8.69 20.37
N GLU A 274 26.43 -7.37 20.58
CA GLU A 274 25.24 -6.54 20.74
C GLU A 274 24.53 -6.31 19.41
N ILE A 275 25.28 -6.20 18.31
CA ILE A 275 24.73 -6.09 16.96
C ILE A 275 24.03 -7.39 16.57
N HIS A 276 24.70 -8.53 16.77
CA HIS A 276 24.11 -9.87 16.59
C HIS A 276 22.80 -10.02 17.36
N LYS A 277 22.82 -9.67 18.65
CA LYS A 277 21.63 -9.73 19.48
C LYS A 277 20.51 -8.83 18.95
N LYS A 278 20.80 -7.61 18.50
CA LYS A 278 19.78 -6.70 17.95
C LYS A 278 19.16 -7.23 16.65
N LEU A 279 19.96 -7.84 15.78
CA LEU A 279 19.48 -8.51 14.55
C LEU A 279 18.55 -9.69 14.88
N GLU A 280 18.92 -10.50 15.88
CA GLU A 280 18.09 -11.61 16.33
C GLU A 280 16.82 -11.15 17.04
N ASP A 281 16.92 -10.13 17.90
CA ASP A 281 15.79 -9.56 18.66
C ASP A 281 14.71 -8.99 17.73
N ILE A 282 15.07 -8.32 16.63
CA ILE A 282 14.08 -7.81 15.67
C ILE A 282 13.41 -8.95 14.90
N ARG A 283 14.16 -9.98 14.52
CA ARG A 283 13.62 -11.14 13.80
C ARG A 283 12.64 -11.92 14.67
N THR A 284 13.07 -12.33 15.87
CA THR A 284 12.27 -13.13 16.81
C THR A 284 11.01 -12.41 17.31
N ARG A 285 10.99 -11.07 17.27
CA ARG A 285 9.82 -10.26 17.65
C ARG A 285 8.67 -10.34 16.63
N TYR A 286 8.96 -10.59 15.35
CA TYR A 286 7.96 -10.58 14.28
C TYR A 286 7.85 -11.92 13.53
N ALA A 287 8.89 -12.75 13.58
CA ALA A 287 9.06 -13.93 12.76
C ALA A 287 9.82 -15.04 13.52
N PHE A 288 10.12 -16.12 12.79
CA PHE A 288 10.77 -17.33 13.28
C PHE A 288 12.25 -17.46 12.85
#